data_AF-A0A3U1AHH8-F1
#
_entry.id   AF-A0A3U1AHH8-F1
#
_cell.length_a   1.000
_cell.length_b   1.000
_cell.length_c   1.000
_cell.angle_alpha   90.00
_cell.angle_beta   90.00
_cell.angle_gamma   90.00
#
_symmetry.space_group_name_H-M   'P 1'
#
loop_
_entity.id
_entity.type
_entity.pdbx_description
1 polymer ?
#
loop_
_entity_poly.entity_id
_entity_poly.type
_entity_poly.pdbx_seq_one_letter_code
_entity_poly.pdbx_strand_id
1 'polypeptide(L)'
;MNNFASALPWFFLLFVVVCITLFAKNFSKAKRKTTMLNKGNGNSFSTGAGIVLKYELNPSNLTVLMLPESAQVLTVKGGEDHIYLWAVVPEGKENVKRSFMVVPTGEGVIDNSIYIGTAYVGKMVFHVFEVTN
;
A
#
# COMPACT_ATOMS: atom_id res chain seq x y z
N MET A 1 -28.85 -56.33 14.88
CA MET A 1 -28.71 -54.99 14.24
C MET A 1 -29.43 -53.98 15.11
N ASN A 2 -29.09 -52.69 15.04
CA ASN A 2 -29.54 -51.56 15.89
C ASN A 2 -28.52 -51.25 17.00
N ASN A 3 -27.62 -50.30 16.72
CA ASN A 3 -26.94 -49.43 17.70
C ASN A 3 -25.97 -48.42 17.04
N PHE A 4 -25.97 -48.29 15.70
CA PHE A 4 -25.20 -47.24 15.01
C PHE A 4 -25.98 -45.92 14.83
N ALA A 5 -27.28 -45.89 15.12
CA ALA A 5 -28.14 -44.75 14.80
C ALA A 5 -28.29 -43.70 15.92
N SER A 6 -27.84 -43.97 17.15
CA SER A 6 -27.97 -43.03 18.28
C SER A 6 -26.75 -42.14 18.51
N ALA A 7 -25.63 -42.42 17.83
CA ALA A 7 -24.37 -41.72 18.03
C ALA A 7 -23.98 -40.79 16.87
N LEU A 8 -24.88 -40.48 15.93
CA LEU A 8 -24.61 -39.49 14.87
C LEU A 8 -25.01 -38.03 15.18
N PRO A 9 -26.04 -37.72 16.00
CA PRO A 9 -26.51 -36.33 16.13
C PRO A 9 -25.63 -35.45 17.05
N TRP A 10 -25.03 -36.03 18.09
CA TRP A 10 -24.16 -35.32 19.04
C TRP A 10 -22.83 -34.85 18.43
N PHE A 11 -22.19 -35.65 17.56
CA PHE A 11 -20.96 -35.23 16.86
C PHE A 11 -21.23 -34.06 15.91
N PHE A 12 -22.36 -34.06 15.19
CA PHE A 12 -22.76 -32.94 14.34
C PHE A 12 -23.03 -31.68 15.15
N LEU A 13 -23.69 -31.78 16.31
CA LEU A 13 -23.91 -30.64 17.21
C LEU A 13 -22.59 -30.06 17.72
N LEU A 14 -21.64 -30.90 18.15
CA LEU A 14 -20.31 -30.46 18.59
C LEU A 14 -19.55 -29.79 17.43
N PHE A 15 -19.62 -30.36 16.22
CA PHE A 15 -18.98 -29.80 15.05
C PHE A 15 -19.54 -28.42 14.67
N VAL A 16 -20.87 -28.25 14.71
CA VAL A 16 -21.53 -26.96 14.44
C VAL A 16 -21.14 -25.91 15.48
N VAL A 17 -21.12 -26.26 16.77
CA VAL A 17 -20.67 -25.35 17.84
C VAL A 17 -19.22 -24.92 17.62
N VAL A 18 -18.32 -25.86 17.32
CA VAL A 18 -16.91 -25.55 17.00
C VAL A 18 -16.82 -24.62 15.79
N CYS A 19 -17.55 -24.89 14.70
CA CYS A 19 -17.58 -24.04 13.51
C CYS A 19 -18.04 -22.61 13.84
N ILE A 20 -19.11 -22.44 14.62
CA ILE A 20 -19.60 -21.12 15.04
C ILE A 20 -18.54 -20.37 15.88
N THR A 21 -17.87 -21.05 16.82
CA THR A 21 -16.84 -20.40 17.65
C THR A 21 -15.60 -19.98 16.85
N LEU A 22 -15.18 -20.78 15.86
CA LEU A 22 -14.06 -20.45 14.97
C LEU A 22 -14.42 -19.29 14.03
N PHE A 23 -15.65 -19.28 13.50
CA PHE A 23 -16.12 -18.22 12.62
C PHE A 23 -16.24 -16.87 13.35
N ALA A 24 -16.75 -16.86 14.59
CA ALA A 24 -16.81 -15.65 15.41
C ALA A 24 -15.41 -15.06 15.71
N LYS A 25 -14.42 -15.92 15.97
CA LYS A 25 -13.01 -15.50 16.19
C LYS A 25 -12.36 -14.93 14.92
N ASN A 26 -12.73 -15.45 13.74
CA ASN A 26 -12.21 -14.93 12.47
C ASN A 26 -12.87 -13.58 12.11
N PHE A 27 -14.17 -13.44 12.39
CA PHE A 27 -14.92 -12.21 12.11
C PHE A 27 -14.47 -11.03 13.01
N SER A 28 -14.06 -11.29 14.25
CA SER A 28 -13.51 -10.24 15.13
C SER A 28 -12.19 -9.64 14.63
N LYS A 29 -11.48 -10.31 13.71
CA LYS A 29 -10.26 -9.78 13.08
C LYS A 29 -10.54 -8.96 11.82
N ALA A 30 -11.74 -9.03 11.24
CA ALA A 30 -12.11 -8.33 10.01
C ALA A 30 -12.69 -6.92 10.21
N LYS A 31 -12.88 -6.46 11.46
CA LYS A 31 -13.23 -5.07 11.80
C LYS A 31 -12.09 -4.37 12.55
N ARG A 32 -10.92 -4.24 11.91
CA ARG A 32 -10.01 -3.12 12.20
C ARG A 32 -10.04 -2.17 11.02
N LYS A 33 -10.95 -1.20 11.11
CA LYS A 33 -10.86 0.07 10.39
C LYS A 33 -9.55 0.72 10.87
N THR A 34 -8.51 0.65 10.06
CA THR A 34 -7.23 1.32 10.37
C THR A 34 -7.38 2.79 10.06
N THR A 35 -8.01 3.55 10.96
CA THR A 35 -7.70 4.97 11.11
C THR A 35 -6.38 5.01 11.88
N MET A 36 -5.25 4.93 11.17
CA MET A 36 -3.94 5.15 11.75
C MET A 36 -3.73 6.65 11.91
N LEU A 37 -4.22 7.19 13.02
CA LEU A 37 -3.54 8.33 13.64
C LEU A 37 -2.34 7.72 14.38
N ASN A 38 -1.20 7.63 13.70
CA ASN A 38 0.02 7.14 14.31
C ASN A 38 0.53 8.20 15.28
N LYS A 39 0.06 8.15 16.53
CA LYS A 39 0.71 8.82 17.67
C LYS A 39 1.96 8.02 18.03
N GLY A 40 2.96 8.09 17.15
CA GLY A 40 4.31 7.64 17.45
C GLY A 40 5.01 8.71 18.28
N ASN A 41 5.24 8.42 19.55
CA ASN A 41 6.22 9.14 20.36
C ASN A 41 7.60 8.86 19.76
N GLY A 42 8.11 9.75 18.93
CA GLY A 42 9.42 9.67 18.31
C GLY A 42 10.15 10.96 18.56
N ASN A 43 11.36 10.87 19.13
CA ASN A 43 12.28 11.99 19.26
C ASN A 43 12.29 12.77 17.95
N SER A 44 11.84 14.03 17.97
CA SER A 44 11.82 14.90 16.79
C SER A 44 13.26 15.20 16.38
N PHE A 45 13.84 14.29 15.60
CA PHE A 45 15.12 14.51 14.97
C PHE A 45 14.86 15.53 13.87
N SER A 46 15.14 16.81 14.17
CA SER A 46 15.10 17.88 13.18
C SER A 46 16.26 17.69 12.22
N THR A 47 16.13 16.78 11.26
CA THR A 47 17.06 16.69 10.15
C THR A 47 16.86 17.89 9.26
N GLY A 48 17.89 18.71 9.07
CA GLY A 48 17.86 19.84 8.12
C GLY A 48 17.50 19.45 6.68
N ALA A 49 17.46 18.15 6.37
CA ALA A 49 17.06 17.59 5.09
C ALA A 49 15.54 17.33 4.94
N GLY A 50 14.78 17.14 6.03
CA GLY A 50 13.34 16.79 6.01
C GLY A 50 13.00 15.40 6.56
N ILE A 51 11.79 14.93 6.27
CA ILE A 51 11.23 13.64 6.70
C ILE A 51 11.00 12.70 5.52
N VAL A 52 11.25 11.39 5.71
CA VAL A 52 10.98 10.40 4.67
C VAL A 52 9.49 10.03 4.69
N LEU A 53 8.80 10.28 3.58
CA LEU A 53 7.38 9.98 3.42
C LEU A 53 7.16 8.98 2.28
N LYS A 54 6.07 8.22 2.39
CA LYS A 54 5.64 7.19 1.44
C LYS A 54 4.36 7.65 0.73
N TYR A 55 4.35 7.58 -0.59
CA TYR A 55 3.22 7.96 -1.44
C TYR A 55 2.81 6.78 -2.31
N GLU A 56 1.52 6.64 -2.51
CA GLU A 56 0.96 5.64 -3.42
C GLU A 56 0.84 6.22 -4.83
N LEU A 57 1.22 5.42 -5.82
CA LEU A 57 1.06 5.71 -7.23
C LEU A 57 0.11 4.68 -7.84
N ASN A 58 -0.84 5.16 -8.64
CA ASN A 58 -1.75 4.30 -9.36
C ASN A 58 -1.03 3.68 -10.58
N PRO A 59 -1.00 2.33 -10.71
CA PRO A 59 -0.45 1.68 -11.89
C PRO A 59 -1.18 2.11 -13.17
N SER A 60 -0.43 2.23 -14.27
CA SER A 60 -0.96 2.59 -15.60
C SER A 60 -1.74 3.91 -15.63
N ASN A 61 -1.38 4.85 -14.76
CA ASN A 61 -2.06 6.14 -14.64
C ASN A 61 -1.07 7.27 -14.32
N LEU A 62 -1.52 8.50 -14.50
CA LEU A 62 -0.87 9.71 -14.02
C LEU A 62 -1.34 10.00 -12.60
N THR A 63 -0.40 10.05 -11.66
CA THR A 63 -0.68 10.41 -10.26
C THR A 63 -0.09 11.79 -9.97
N VAL A 64 -0.91 12.72 -9.50
CA VAL A 64 -0.46 14.06 -9.08
C VAL A 64 -0.28 14.06 -7.56
N LEU A 65 0.94 14.33 -7.10
CA LEU A 65 1.28 14.46 -5.69
C LEU A 65 1.52 15.94 -5.35
N MET A 66 1.12 16.35 -4.15
CA MET A 66 1.44 17.65 -3.58
C MET A 66 2.74 17.51 -2.78
N LEU A 67 3.85 17.91 -3.39
CA LEU A 67 5.20 17.74 -2.87
C LEU A 67 5.98 19.03 -3.08
N PRO A 68 6.84 19.47 -2.16
CA PRO A 68 7.76 20.56 -2.42
C PRO A 68 8.64 20.25 -3.64
N GLU A 69 9.02 21.29 -4.38
CA GLU A 69 9.94 21.15 -5.51
C GLU A 69 11.28 20.57 -5.07
N SER A 70 11.74 20.96 -3.89
CA SER A 70 12.98 20.46 -3.26
C SER A 70 12.84 19.07 -2.62
N ALA A 71 11.68 18.41 -2.68
CA ALA A 71 11.55 17.05 -2.19
C ALA A 71 12.37 16.10 -3.07
N GLN A 72 13.19 15.27 -2.43
CA GLN A 72 14.06 14.33 -3.12
C GLN A 72 13.40 12.96 -3.19
N VAL A 73 13.11 12.47 -4.40
CA VAL A 73 12.65 11.10 -4.60
C VAL A 73 13.83 10.15 -4.36
N LEU A 74 13.62 9.15 -3.49
CA LEU A 74 14.64 8.18 -3.11
C LEU A 74 14.54 6.89 -3.93
N THR A 75 13.33 6.35 -4.02
CA THR A 75 13.09 5.07 -4.69
C THR A 75 11.61 4.86 -4.97
N VAL A 76 11.34 3.93 -5.88
CA VAL A 76 10.02 3.36 -6.13
C VAL A 76 10.07 1.85 -5.95
N LYS A 77 9.03 1.26 -5.35
CA LYS A 77 8.87 -0.20 -5.19
C LYS A 77 7.41 -0.59 -5.31
N GLY A 78 7.15 -1.80 -5.77
CA GLY A 78 5.80 -2.36 -5.74
C GLY A 78 5.48 -2.96 -4.37
N GLY A 79 4.20 -2.89 -4.01
CA GLY A 79 3.58 -3.67 -2.94
C GLY A 79 2.75 -4.82 -3.49
N GLU A 80 1.64 -5.13 -2.82
CA GLU A 80 0.74 -6.22 -3.22
C GLU A 80 0.06 -5.92 -4.57
N ASP A 81 -0.55 -4.75 -4.68
CA ASP A 81 -1.31 -4.27 -5.85
C ASP A 81 -0.99 -2.81 -6.24
N HIS A 82 -0.18 -2.13 -5.43
CA HIS A 82 0.16 -0.71 -5.61
C HIS A 82 1.65 -0.49 -5.86
N ILE A 83 1.98 0.65 -6.46
CA ILE A 83 3.36 1.14 -6.54
C ILE A 83 3.51 2.25 -5.53
N TYR A 84 4.65 2.29 -4.86
CA TYR A 84 4.94 3.27 -3.84
C TYR A 84 6.20 4.04 -4.20
N LEU A 85 6.17 5.33 -3.90
CA LEU A 85 7.28 6.27 -4.01
C LEU A 85 7.67 6.73 -2.62
N TRP A 86 8.97 6.71 -2.33
CA TRP A 86 9.52 7.30 -1.11
C TRP A 86 10.30 8.55 -1.46
N ALA A 87 10.09 9.60 -0.68
CA ALA A 87 10.79 10.87 -0.84
C ALA A 87 11.19 11.46 0.51
N VAL A 88 12.31 12.18 0.53
CA VAL A 88 12.64 13.12 1.60
C VAL A 88 11.88 14.41 1.34
N VAL A 89 11.02 14.80 2.27
CA VAL A 89 10.17 15.99 2.17
C VAL A 89 10.62 17.02 3.19
N PRO A 90 11.14 18.18 2.74
CA PRO A 90 11.56 19.24 3.64
C PRO A 90 10.35 19.87 4.35
N GLU A 91 10.50 20.13 5.64
CA GLU A 91 9.46 20.78 6.44
C GLU A 91 9.37 22.28 6.14
N GLY A 92 8.15 22.83 6.23
CA GLY A 92 7.90 24.27 6.07
C GLY A 92 8.08 24.80 4.64
N LYS A 93 8.26 23.92 3.65
CA LYS A 93 8.29 24.30 2.23
C LYS A 93 6.90 24.20 1.61
N GLU A 94 6.64 25.07 0.64
CA GLU A 94 5.38 25.08 -0.09
C GLU A 94 5.27 23.86 -0.99
N ASN A 95 4.08 23.25 -1.03
CA ASN A 95 3.80 22.12 -1.90
C ASN A 95 3.46 22.62 -3.31
N VAL A 96 4.11 22.03 -4.31
CA VAL A 96 3.75 22.19 -5.71
C VAL A 96 3.14 20.90 -6.26
N LYS A 97 2.49 20.99 -7.41
CA LYS A 97 1.99 19.81 -8.11
C LYS A 97 3.16 19.13 -8.82
N ARG A 98 3.42 17.87 -8.48
CA ARG A 98 4.39 17.02 -9.17
C ARG A 98 3.67 15.82 -9.74
N SER A 99 3.84 15.56 -11.03
CA SER A 99 3.09 14.56 -11.77
C SER A 99 3.97 13.34 -12.03
N PHE A 100 3.49 12.16 -11.63
CA PHE A 100 4.19 10.90 -11.77
C PHE A 100 3.41 9.96 -12.68
N MET A 101 4.03 9.57 -13.78
CA MET A 101 3.46 8.62 -14.73
C MET A 101 4.00 7.23 -14.45
N VAL A 102 3.11 6.26 -14.38
CA VAL A 102 3.46 4.85 -14.19
C VAL A 102 3.05 4.06 -15.42
N VAL A 103 4.02 3.47 -16.11
CA VAL A 103 3.78 2.74 -17.37
C VAL A 103 4.24 1.29 -17.25
N PRO A 104 3.46 0.29 -17.69
CA PRO A 104 3.95 -1.07 -17.79
C PRO A 104 4.98 -1.19 -18.92
N THR A 105 5.83 -2.21 -18.85
CA THR A 105 6.80 -2.48 -19.92
C THR A 105 6.08 -2.68 -21.26
N GLY A 106 6.57 -1.99 -22.30
CA GLY A 106 6.03 -2.06 -23.66
C GLY A 106 5.09 -0.91 -24.04
N GLU A 107 4.70 -0.07 -23.07
CA GLU A 107 3.85 1.10 -23.33
C GLU A 107 4.67 2.37 -23.63
N GLY A 108 4.00 3.34 -24.26
CA GLY A 108 4.57 4.64 -24.60
C GLY A 108 4.86 5.51 -23.36
N VAL A 109 5.88 6.37 -23.48
CA VAL A 109 6.31 7.32 -22.44
C VAL A 109 6.08 8.73 -22.97
N ILE A 110 5.53 9.63 -22.16
CA ILE A 110 5.41 11.05 -22.50
C ILE A 110 6.81 11.68 -22.61
N ASP A 111 7.01 12.47 -23.66
CA ASP A 111 8.17 13.33 -23.82
C ASP A 111 8.35 14.28 -22.62
N ASN A 112 9.57 14.78 -22.40
CA ASN A 112 9.92 15.63 -21.26
C ASN A 112 9.58 14.99 -19.90
N SER A 113 9.99 13.73 -19.73
CA SER A 113 9.85 13.03 -18.46
C SER A 113 11.20 12.52 -17.96
N ILE A 114 11.35 12.49 -16.64
CA ILE A 114 12.54 12.04 -15.94
C ILE A 114 12.25 10.66 -15.38
N TYR A 115 13.07 9.67 -15.76
CA TYR A 115 12.97 8.32 -15.22
C TYR A 115 13.35 8.29 -13.73
N ILE A 116 12.47 7.73 -12.91
CA ILE A 116 12.64 7.64 -11.46
C ILE A 116 13.08 6.24 -11.03
N GLY A 117 12.48 5.20 -11.63
CA GLY A 117 12.82 3.82 -11.28
C GLY A 117 11.82 2.79 -11.79
N THR A 118 12.08 1.53 -11.44
CA THR A 118 11.26 0.38 -11.83
C THR A 118 10.69 -0.30 -10.58
N ALA A 119 9.41 -0.66 -10.66
CA ALA A 119 8.67 -1.34 -9.61
C ALA A 119 8.01 -2.63 -10.14
N TYR A 120 7.95 -3.66 -9.29
CA TYR A 120 7.35 -4.95 -9.62
C TYR A 120 6.09 -5.15 -8.78
N VAL A 121 4.95 -5.38 -9.44
CA VAL A 121 3.67 -5.72 -8.79
C VAL A 121 3.23 -7.07 -9.31
N GLY A 122 3.31 -8.10 -8.45
CA GLY A 122 3.16 -9.49 -8.89
C GLY A 122 4.17 -9.85 -9.98
N LYS A 123 3.67 -10.21 -11.17
CA LYS A 123 4.49 -10.53 -12.36
C LYS A 123 4.68 -9.35 -13.30
N MET A 124 4.04 -8.22 -13.02
CA MET A 124 4.07 -7.04 -13.88
C MET A 124 5.26 -6.15 -13.51
N VAL A 125 5.88 -5.58 -14.53
CA VAL A 125 6.97 -4.61 -14.40
C VAL A 125 6.46 -3.26 -14.83
N PHE A 126 6.66 -2.26 -13.98
CA PHE A 126 6.26 -0.88 -14.21
C PHE A 126 7.46 0.05 -14.10
N HIS A 127 7.48 1.06 -14.95
CA HIS A 127 8.47 2.13 -14.96
C HIS A 127 7.79 3.42 -14.52
N VAL A 128 8.41 4.11 -13.57
CA VAL A 128 7.90 5.35 -13.01
C VAL A 128 8.72 6.51 -13.56
N PHE A 129 8.02 7.53 -14.06
CA PHE A 129 8.59 8.76 -14.57
C PHE A 129 7.96 9.95 -13.86
N GLU A 130 8.74 11.00 -13.61
CA GLU A 130 8.23 12.30 -13.26
C GLU A 130 8.09 13.15 -14.53
N VAL A 131 6.92 13.73 -14.75
CA VAL A 131 6.66 14.58 -15.91
C VAL A 131 7.12 15.99 -15.58
N THR A 132 8.07 16.51 -16.37
CA THR A 132 8.51 17.90 -16.30
C THR A 132 7.73 18.71 -17.31
N ASN A 133 7.00 19.73 -16.85
CA ASN A 133 6.40 20.74 -17.73
C ASN A 133 7.42 21.82 -18.08
#